data_AF-A0AAV2PQ17-F1
#
_entry.id   AF-A0AAV2PQ17-F1
#
_cell.length_a   1.000
_cell.length_b   1.000
_cell.length_c   1.000
_cell.angle_alpha   90.00
_cell.angle_beta   90.00
_cell.angle_gamma   90.00
#
_symmetry.space_group_name_H-M   'P 1'
#
loop_
_entity.id
_entity.type
_entity.pdbx_description
1 polymer ?
#
loop_
_entity_poly.entity_id
_entity_poly.type
_entity_poly.pdbx_seq_one_letter_code
_entity_poly.pdbx_strand_id
1 'polypeptide(L)'
;IHLYAGATSKSTLDSDPNVQVNKYDESEFKEYVFIHHQYKKGAKYNNDITIFKLKEPLTLTESVQPIALATSDDFIPGKELVASGWGKTSPSGSTSNILLYVTGLILIPRDECTSFWGSSWITDKMICHKTANKNTCGGDSGGPVITGSGSNNGPPYVQIGVVSWGSSTCDAYIPKVFADVAAFRNWIDTTISESSCPDRSSTCPKLAAQGKCKKAKVFNKCKASCACDNCRDLWSESQCLAEAAKGRCKSKKYKVKMGINCKKTCNKCRGCNDNSSQCPSLAAAGKCKKGKVLKKCQKSCSGCGFPN
;
A
#
# COMPACT_ATOMS: atom_id res chain seq x y z
N ILE A 1 -1.01 -10.89 10.58
CA ILE A 1 -0.45 -9.54 10.88
C ILE A 1 0.92 -9.73 11.49
N HIS A 2 1.99 -9.68 10.70
CA HIS A 2 3.35 -9.86 11.18
C HIS A 2 4.36 -9.13 10.25
N LEU A 3 5.50 -8.73 10.82
CA LEU A 3 6.54 -7.77 10.36
C LEU A 3 6.99 -7.79 8.89
N TYR A 4 7.20 -6.57 8.36
CA TYR A 4 8.25 -6.23 7.40
C TYR A 4 9.17 -5.18 8.02
N ALA A 5 10.45 -5.51 8.19
CA ALA A 5 11.53 -4.56 8.45
C ALA A 5 12.77 -5.03 7.68
N GLY A 6 13.07 -4.35 6.55
CA GLY A 6 14.39 -4.32 5.89
C GLY A 6 14.90 -5.59 5.19
N ALA A 7 15.19 -5.45 3.89
CA ALA A 7 15.94 -6.31 2.97
C ALA A 7 16.71 -7.55 3.45
N THR A 8 16.79 -8.53 2.53
CA THR A 8 18.10 -8.98 2.04
C THR A 8 18.08 -9.19 0.53
N SER A 9 19.06 -8.60 -0.15
CA SER A 9 19.40 -8.92 -1.54
C SER A 9 20.31 -10.16 -1.57
N LYS A 10 20.35 -10.91 -2.68
CA LYS A 10 21.15 -12.15 -2.77
C LYS A 10 22.66 -11.95 -2.66
N SER A 11 23.19 -10.75 -2.91
CA SER A 11 24.60 -10.47 -2.64
C SER A 11 24.94 -10.53 -1.15
N THR A 12 23.97 -10.34 -0.26
CA THR A 12 24.12 -10.57 1.20
C THR A 12 23.84 -12.02 1.59
N LEU A 13 23.06 -12.76 0.79
CA LEU A 13 22.72 -14.18 1.02
C LEU A 13 23.92 -15.12 0.79
N ASP A 14 24.86 -14.74 -0.08
CA ASP A 14 26.05 -15.56 -0.37
C ASP A 14 27.24 -15.27 0.57
N SER A 15 27.20 -14.24 1.43
CA SER A 15 28.41 -13.74 2.12
C SER A 15 28.53 -14.02 3.63
N ASP A 16 27.47 -14.36 4.39
CA ASP A 16 27.65 -14.77 5.80
C ASP A 16 26.39 -15.45 6.39
N PRO A 17 26.43 -16.72 6.80
CA PRO A 17 25.32 -17.37 7.50
C PRO A 17 25.08 -16.85 8.93
N ASN A 18 25.89 -15.91 9.45
CA ASN A 18 25.84 -15.43 10.83
C ASN A 18 25.45 -13.94 10.99
N VAL A 19 24.81 -13.31 10.01
CA VAL A 19 24.33 -11.91 10.18
C VAL A 19 23.30 -11.86 11.31
N GLN A 20 23.72 -11.34 12.47
CA GLN A 20 22.89 -11.07 13.64
C GLN A 20 21.96 -9.87 13.35
N VAL A 21 20.85 -10.12 12.66
CA VAL A 21 19.77 -9.12 12.56
C VAL A 21 18.97 -9.19 13.85
N ASN A 22 19.09 -8.14 14.69
CA ASN A 22 18.34 -8.05 15.93
C ASN A 22 16.83 -8.01 15.67
N LYS A 23 16.05 -8.66 16.54
CA LYS A 23 14.59 -8.59 16.52
C LYS A 23 14.14 -7.19 16.95
N TYR A 24 13.66 -6.38 16.00
CA TYR A 24 13.14 -5.05 16.29
C TYR A 24 11.72 -5.11 16.87
N ASP A 25 11.42 -4.28 17.87
CA ASP A 25 10.05 -4.11 18.38
C ASP A 25 9.24 -3.20 17.45
N GLU A 26 8.24 -3.78 16.76
CA GLU A 26 7.34 -3.05 15.86
C GLU A 26 6.61 -1.87 16.50
N SER A 27 6.32 -1.96 17.81
CA SER A 27 5.48 -1.00 18.51
C SER A 27 6.15 0.37 18.64
N GLU A 28 7.48 0.39 18.61
CA GLU A 28 8.27 1.61 18.72
C GLU A 28 8.30 2.40 17.40
N PHE A 29 8.29 1.71 16.24
CA PHE A 29 8.54 2.32 14.94
C PHE A 29 7.31 2.58 14.06
N LYS A 30 6.13 1.99 14.37
CA LYS A 30 4.93 2.12 13.52
C LYS A 30 4.10 3.38 13.80
N GLU A 31 3.76 4.15 12.74
CA GLU A 31 2.78 5.26 12.77
C GLU A 31 1.37 4.73 12.49
N TYR A 32 1.23 3.88 11.46
CA TYR A 32 -0.06 3.33 11.02
C TYR A 32 0.01 1.86 10.64
N VAL A 33 -1.13 1.20 10.81
CA VAL A 33 -1.38 -0.18 10.37
C VAL A 33 -2.56 -0.17 9.41
N PHE A 34 -2.34 -0.60 8.18
CA PHE A 34 -3.36 -0.75 7.16
C PHE A 34 -3.64 -2.24 6.97
N ILE A 35 -4.72 -2.72 7.56
CA ILE A 35 -5.20 -4.10 7.40
C ILE A 35 -6.07 -4.15 6.13
N HIS A 36 -5.92 -5.18 5.31
CA HIS A 36 -6.78 -5.35 4.15
C HIS A 36 -8.26 -5.38 4.58
N HIS A 37 -9.08 -4.51 3.98
CA HIS A 37 -10.47 -4.29 4.40
C HIS A 37 -11.38 -5.54 4.32
N GLN A 38 -11.00 -6.53 3.51
CA GLN A 38 -11.69 -7.83 3.41
C GLN A 38 -11.09 -8.93 4.28
N TYR A 39 -10.05 -8.65 5.06
CA TYR A 39 -9.53 -9.59 6.04
C TYR A 39 -10.55 -9.78 7.15
N LYS A 40 -10.95 -11.03 7.39
CA LYS A 40 -11.89 -11.39 8.47
C LYS A 40 -11.28 -12.49 9.31
N LYS A 41 -11.14 -12.24 10.61
CA LYS A 41 -10.70 -13.26 11.58
C LYS A 41 -11.68 -14.43 11.53
N GLY A 42 -11.18 -15.65 11.28
CA GLY A 42 -12.00 -16.86 11.10
C GLY A 42 -12.38 -17.19 9.65
N ALA A 43 -12.14 -16.31 8.67
CA ALA A 43 -12.37 -16.58 7.25
C ALA A 43 -11.16 -17.25 6.57
N LYS A 44 -10.60 -18.28 7.21
CA LYS A 44 -9.52 -19.13 6.67
C LYS A 44 -8.33 -18.34 6.11
N TYR A 45 -7.94 -17.25 6.78
CA TYR A 45 -6.77 -16.44 6.44
C TYR A 45 -6.82 -15.82 5.02
N ASN A 46 -8.00 -15.69 4.41
CA ASN A 46 -8.12 -14.96 3.15
C ASN A 46 -7.84 -13.47 3.36
N ASN A 47 -7.17 -12.84 2.39
CA ASN A 47 -6.70 -11.45 2.48
C ASN A 47 -5.76 -11.16 3.65
N ASP A 48 -4.92 -12.13 4.04
CA ASP A 48 -3.92 -11.96 5.11
C ASP A 48 -2.71 -11.14 4.63
N ILE A 49 -2.95 -9.85 4.42
CA ILE A 49 -1.94 -8.85 4.08
C ILE A 49 -2.17 -7.57 4.86
N THR A 50 -1.07 -6.96 5.30
CA THR A 50 -1.07 -5.72 6.09
C THR A 50 0.11 -4.85 5.65
N ILE A 51 -0.08 -3.54 5.63
CA ILE A 51 1.00 -2.57 5.44
C ILE A 51 1.21 -1.78 6.73
N PHE A 52 2.46 -1.64 7.14
CA PHE A 52 2.87 -0.74 8.20
C PHE A 52 3.47 0.53 7.60
N LYS A 53 3.01 1.69 8.05
CA LYS A 53 3.70 2.96 7.81
C LYS A 53 4.51 3.29 9.03
N LEU A 54 5.80 3.55 8.84
CA LEU A 54 6.73 3.91 9.90
C LEU A 54 6.55 5.37 10.32
N LYS A 55 6.85 5.66 11.59
CA LYS A 55 6.87 7.04 12.14
C LYS A 55 7.92 7.89 11.46
N GLU A 56 9.06 7.29 11.16
CA GLU A 56 10.19 7.92 10.49
C GLU A 56 10.62 7.07 9.29
N PRO A 57 11.10 7.69 8.20
CA PRO A 57 11.67 6.96 7.08
C PRO A 57 12.88 6.12 7.52
N LEU A 58 13.05 4.93 6.93
CA LEU A 58 14.27 4.14 7.13
C LEU A 58 15.46 4.80 6.43
N THR A 59 16.60 4.81 7.11
CA THR A 59 17.89 5.06 6.46
C THR A 59 18.30 3.82 5.68
N LEU A 60 18.38 3.93 4.36
CA LEU A 60 18.80 2.82 3.51
C LEU A 60 20.32 2.62 3.62
N THR A 61 20.73 1.36 3.73
CA THR A 61 22.13 0.92 3.84
C THR A 61 22.33 -0.35 3.02
N GLU A 62 23.54 -0.86 2.89
CA GLU A 62 23.78 -2.12 2.17
C GLU A 62 22.94 -3.30 2.71
N SER A 63 22.70 -3.32 4.03
CA SER A 63 21.86 -4.33 4.70
C SER A 63 20.39 -3.95 4.82
N VAL A 64 20.00 -2.71 4.48
CA VAL A 64 18.63 -2.21 4.59
C VAL A 64 18.21 -1.58 3.27
N GLN A 65 17.45 -2.33 2.48
CA GLN A 65 16.94 -1.93 1.17
C GLN A 65 15.45 -2.27 1.01
N PRO A 66 14.73 -1.60 0.11
CA PRO A 66 13.42 -2.05 -0.32
C PRO A 66 13.54 -3.30 -1.19
N ILE A 67 12.54 -4.18 -1.14
CA ILE A 67 12.37 -5.28 -2.09
C ILE A 67 11.36 -4.90 -3.16
N ALA A 68 11.60 -5.31 -4.40
CA ALA A 68 10.61 -5.15 -5.46
C ALA A 68 9.43 -6.09 -5.22
N LEU A 69 8.24 -5.70 -5.65
CA LEU A 69 7.01 -6.44 -5.41
C LEU A 69 6.60 -7.16 -6.70
N ALA A 70 6.27 -8.44 -6.57
CA ALA A 70 5.99 -9.29 -7.72
C ALA A 70 4.77 -8.84 -8.53
N THR A 71 4.80 -9.11 -9.82
CA THR A 71 3.65 -9.05 -10.73
C THR A 71 3.14 -10.45 -11.02
N SER A 72 2.04 -10.58 -11.76
CA SER A 72 1.53 -11.88 -12.20
C SER A 72 2.56 -12.70 -12.98
N ASP A 73 3.46 -12.02 -13.69
CA ASP A 73 4.45 -12.65 -14.57
C ASP A 73 5.58 -13.34 -13.80
N ASP A 74 5.73 -13.01 -12.51
CA ASP A 74 6.72 -13.65 -11.63
C ASP A 74 6.23 -15.00 -11.09
N PHE A 75 4.94 -15.32 -11.23
CA PHE A 75 4.34 -16.58 -10.78
C PHE A 75 4.57 -17.69 -11.81
N ILE A 76 5.70 -18.39 -11.67
CA ILE A 76 6.09 -19.50 -12.54
C ILE A 76 6.17 -20.77 -11.68
N PRO A 77 5.23 -21.72 -11.80
CA PRO A 77 5.30 -22.99 -11.08
C PRO A 77 6.64 -23.71 -11.30
N GLY A 78 7.12 -24.41 -10.26
CA GLY A 78 8.44 -25.06 -10.26
C GLY A 78 9.60 -24.14 -9.90
N LYS A 79 9.38 -22.82 -9.84
CA LYS A 79 10.42 -21.86 -9.46
C LYS A 79 10.74 -21.94 -7.98
N GLU A 80 12.02 -21.75 -7.69
CA GLU A 80 12.52 -21.71 -6.32
C GLU A 80 12.12 -20.40 -5.61
N LEU A 81 11.71 -20.57 -4.37
CA LEU A 81 11.38 -19.53 -3.41
C LEU A 81 12.35 -19.60 -2.23
N VAL A 82 12.56 -18.44 -1.63
CA VAL A 82 13.27 -18.29 -0.35
C VAL A 82 12.33 -17.60 0.64
N ALA A 83 12.22 -18.16 1.84
CA ALA A 83 11.55 -17.51 2.97
C ALA A 83 12.57 -17.24 4.07
N SER A 84 12.40 -16.14 4.81
CA SER A 84 13.28 -15.78 5.92
C SER A 84 12.47 -15.41 7.16
N GLY A 85 12.96 -15.79 8.34
CA GLY A 85 12.29 -15.47 9.60
C GLY A 85 13.02 -15.95 10.85
N TRP A 86 12.40 -15.67 12.00
CA TRP A 86 12.84 -16.10 13.33
C TRP A 86 11.89 -17.16 13.92
N GLY A 87 11.10 -17.83 13.09
CA GLY A 87 10.16 -18.84 13.52
C GLY A 87 10.83 -20.03 14.19
N LYS A 88 9.99 -20.98 14.61
CA LYS A 88 10.46 -22.21 15.24
C LYS A 88 11.28 -23.05 14.27
N THR A 89 12.38 -23.61 14.76
CA THR A 89 13.25 -24.53 14.01
C THR A 89 12.80 -25.99 14.10
N SER A 90 11.84 -26.30 14.97
CA SER A 90 11.17 -27.59 15.06
C SER A 90 9.73 -27.43 15.56
N PRO A 91 8.81 -28.39 15.32
CA PRO A 91 7.39 -28.23 15.64
C PRO A 91 7.11 -27.90 17.11
N SER A 92 7.84 -28.54 18.01
CA SER A 92 7.78 -28.34 19.47
C SER A 92 8.88 -27.42 20.00
N GLY A 93 9.71 -26.83 19.13
CA GLY A 93 10.83 -25.98 19.51
C GLY A 93 10.47 -24.54 19.82
N SER A 94 11.49 -23.79 20.24
CA SER A 94 11.45 -22.34 20.40
C SER A 94 11.70 -21.61 19.09
N THR A 95 11.29 -20.35 19.02
CA THR A 95 11.67 -19.42 17.93
C THR A 95 13.18 -19.19 17.92
N SER A 96 13.74 -18.94 16.73
CA SER A 96 15.16 -18.62 16.57
C SER A 96 15.49 -17.23 17.13
N ASN A 97 16.68 -17.08 17.72
CA ASN A 97 17.22 -15.77 18.11
C ASN A 97 18.01 -15.08 16.98
N ILE A 98 18.32 -15.83 15.91
CA ILE A 98 18.98 -15.33 14.70
C ILE A 98 18.04 -15.42 13.51
N LEU A 99 18.22 -14.56 12.52
CA LEU A 99 17.49 -14.64 11.27
C LEU A 99 17.92 -15.88 10.50
N LEU A 100 16.96 -16.72 10.12
CA LEU A 100 17.21 -17.93 9.34
C LEU A 100 16.52 -17.83 7.97
N TYR A 101 17.03 -18.62 7.04
CA TYR A 101 16.52 -18.73 5.67
C TYR A 101 16.16 -20.16 5.34
N VAL A 102 15.06 -20.33 4.62
CA VAL A 102 14.70 -21.59 3.98
C VAL A 102 14.73 -21.37 2.48
N THR A 103 15.72 -21.96 1.82
CA THR A 103 15.90 -21.93 0.36
C THR A 103 15.31 -23.18 -0.28
N GLY A 104 15.23 -23.26 -1.61
CA GLY A 104 14.74 -24.45 -2.33
C GLY A 104 13.28 -24.81 -2.06
N LEU A 105 12.46 -23.84 -1.63
CA LEU A 105 11.02 -24.02 -1.53
C LEU A 105 10.45 -23.96 -2.96
N ILE A 106 9.67 -24.95 -3.39
CA ILE A 106 9.18 -25.00 -4.77
C ILE A 106 7.76 -24.46 -4.84
N LEU A 107 7.56 -23.41 -5.63
CA LEU A 107 6.24 -22.87 -5.93
C LEU A 107 5.42 -23.93 -6.70
N ILE A 108 4.24 -24.25 -6.19
CA ILE A 108 3.33 -25.20 -6.84
C ILE A 108 2.12 -24.49 -7.45
N PRO A 109 1.49 -25.11 -8.48
CA PRO A 109 0.22 -24.66 -9.00
C PRO A 109 -0.87 -24.56 -7.92
N ARG A 110 -1.77 -23.57 -8.05
CA ARG A 110 -2.84 -23.33 -7.07
C ARG A 110 -3.85 -24.48 -7.02
N ASP A 111 -4.10 -25.15 -8.13
CA ASP A 111 -4.95 -26.35 -8.25
C ASP A 111 -4.36 -27.56 -7.51
N GLU A 112 -3.04 -27.77 -7.54
CA GLU A 112 -2.39 -28.79 -6.70
C GLU A 112 -2.61 -28.49 -5.22
N CYS A 113 -2.39 -27.24 -4.81
CA CYS A 113 -2.63 -26.80 -3.44
C CYS A 113 -4.11 -26.94 -3.03
N THR A 114 -5.02 -26.62 -3.95
CA THR A 114 -6.47 -26.76 -3.78
C THR A 114 -6.89 -28.22 -3.66
N SER A 115 -6.25 -29.13 -4.40
CA SER A 115 -6.50 -30.56 -4.31
C SER A 115 -6.12 -31.12 -2.93
N PHE A 116 -5.09 -30.56 -2.31
CA PHE A 116 -4.68 -30.93 -0.96
C PHE A 116 -5.58 -30.33 0.14
N TRP A 117 -5.79 -29.01 0.13
CA TRP A 117 -6.49 -28.29 1.20
C TRP A 117 -8.01 -28.20 1.02
N GLY A 118 -8.50 -28.41 -0.19
CA GLY A 118 -9.89 -28.21 -0.60
C GLY A 118 -10.18 -26.79 -1.11
N SER A 119 -11.10 -26.70 -2.06
CA SER A 119 -11.53 -25.46 -2.72
C SER A 119 -12.14 -24.42 -1.77
N SER A 120 -12.60 -24.84 -0.60
CA SER A 120 -13.11 -23.92 0.41
C SER A 120 -12.01 -23.24 1.24
N TRP A 121 -10.74 -23.63 1.09
CA TRP A 121 -9.60 -23.11 1.86
C TRP A 121 -8.62 -22.29 1.02
N ILE A 122 -8.46 -22.62 -0.27
CA ILE A 122 -7.53 -21.93 -1.17
C ILE A 122 -8.30 -20.92 -2.03
N THR A 123 -7.82 -19.68 -2.06
CA THR A 123 -8.42 -18.58 -2.84
C THR A 123 -7.45 -18.08 -3.92
N ASP A 124 -7.94 -17.20 -4.80
CA ASP A 124 -7.14 -16.47 -5.79
C ASP A 124 -6.17 -15.46 -5.14
N LYS A 125 -6.22 -15.29 -3.82
CA LYS A 125 -5.34 -14.40 -3.03
C LYS A 125 -4.20 -15.15 -2.35
N MET A 126 -4.03 -16.42 -2.68
CA MET A 126 -3.07 -17.31 -2.05
C MET A 126 -2.15 -17.95 -3.10
N ILE A 127 -0.90 -18.11 -2.74
CA ILE A 127 0.07 -18.95 -3.44
C ILE A 127 0.56 -20.05 -2.51
N CYS A 128 1.05 -21.15 -3.06
CA CYS A 128 1.52 -22.26 -2.27
C CYS A 128 2.90 -22.74 -2.69
N HIS A 129 3.63 -23.28 -1.73
CA HIS A 129 4.83 -24.06 -2.01
C HIS A 129 4.66 -25.47 -1.45
N LYS A 130 5.41 -26.40 -2.02
CA LYS A 130 5.58 -27.75 -1.47
C LYS A 130 6.97 -28.25 -1.85
N THR A 131 7.72 -28.67 -0.85
CA THR A 131 9.08 -29.19 -0.99
C THR A 131 9.30 -30.31 0.02
N ALA A 132 10.16 -31.27 -0.26
CA ALA A 132 10.55 -32.26 0.74
C ALA A 132 11.36 -31.60 1.87
N ASN A 133 11.21 -32.07 3.11
CA ASN A 133 12.09 -31.85 4.28
C ASN A 133 12.31 -30.44 4.88
N LYS A 134 11.83 -29.34 4.27
CA LYS A 134 12.00 -27.98 4.79
C LYS A 134 10.76 -27.11 4.62
N ASN A 135 10.50 -26.25 5.60
CA ASN A 135 9.30 -25.42 5.62
C ASN A 135 9.41 -24.20 6.54
N THR A 136 8.51 -23.23 6.37
CA THR A 136 8.25 -22.17 7.35
C THR A 136 7.40 -22.71 8.51
N CYS A 137 7.59 -22.17 9.71
CA CYS A 137 6.90 -22.63 10.92
C CYS A 137 6.28 -21.48 11.72
N GLY A 138 5.69 -21.81 12.88
CA GLY A 138 5.10 -20.82 13.77
C GLY A 138 6.14 -19.75 14.14
N GLY A 139 5.76 -18.48 13.97
CA GLY A 139 6.65 -17.33 14.16
C GLY A 139 7.25 -16.77 12.86
N ASP A 140 7.17 -17.48 11.73
CA ASP A 140 7.58 -16.96 10.42
C ASP A 140 6.48 -16.20 9.68
N SER A 141 5.22 -16.30 10.14
CA SER A 141 4.08 -15.56 9.56
C SER A 141 4.43 -14.08 9.41
N GLY A 142 3.98 -13.44 8.32
CA GLY A 142 4.35 -12.08 7.88
C GLY A 142 5.71 -11.93 7.23
N GLY A 143 6.61 -12.90 7.43
CA GLY A 143 7.92 -12.91 6.80
C GLY A 143 7.82 -12.89 5.27
N PRO A 144 8.84 -12.33 4.59
CA PRO A 144 8.84 -12.25 3.15
C PRO A 144 9.09 -13.64 2.53
N VAL A 145 8.43 -13.86 1.40
CA VAL A 145 8.77 -14.95 0.48
C VAL A 145 9.19 -14.32 -0.84
N ILE A 146 10.41 -14.61 -1.28
CA ILE A 146 11.02 -14.00 -2.46
C ILE A 146 11.34 -15.05 -3.53
N THR A 147 11.47 -14.60 -4.76
CA THR A 147 12.00 -15.38 -5.88
C THR A 147 12.86 -14.49 -6.77
N GLY A 148 13.78 -15.07 -7.56
CA GLY A 148 14.53 -14.30 -8.54
C GLY A 148 13.58 -13.70 -9.58
N SER A 149 13.74 -12.44 -10.01
CA SER A 149 12.84 -11.92 -11.05
C SER A 149 13.09 -12.69 -12.35
N GLY A 150 12.04 -13.27 -12.94
CA GLY A 150 12.16 -13.96 -14.23
C GLY A 150 12.45 -13.01 -15.40
N SER A 151 12.56 -11.70 -15.11
CA SER A 151 12.83 -10.64 -16.08
C SER A 151 14.32 -10.34 -16.17
N ASN A 152 14.87 -10.42 -17.37
CA ASN A 152 16.25 -10.04 -17.67
C ASN A 152 16.53 -8.53 -17.52
N ASN A 153 15.47 -7.71 -17.38
CA ASN A 153 15.55 -6.25 -17.24
C ASN A 153 14.93 -5.76 -15.91
N GLY A 154 14.63 -6.68 -14.98
CA GLY A 154 13.99 -6.39 -13.70
C GLY A 154 14.95 -6.39 -12.51
N PRO A 155 14.48 -6.03 -11.31
CA PRO A 155 15.25 -6.19 -10.08
C PRO A 155 15.57 -7.68 -9.87
N PRO A 156 16.75 -8.05 -9.37
CA PRO A 156 17.18 -9.45 -9.35
C PRO A 156 16.29 -10.35 -8.47
N TYR A 157 15.56 -9.77 -7.51
CA TYR A 157 14.62 -10.46 -6.63
C TYR A 157 13.34 -9.66 -6.46
N VAL A 158 12.24 -10.39 -6.32
CA VAL A 158 10.92 -9.84 -6.02
C VAL A 158 10.29 -10.59 -4.86
N GLN A 159 9.57 -9.87 -4.00
CA GLN A 159 8.71 -10.48 -2.99
C GLN A 159 7.41 -10.93 -3.66
N ILE A 160 7.23 -12.25 -3.72
CA ILE A 160 6.08 -12.91 -4.34
C ILE A 160 5.02 -13.29 -3.31
N GLY A 161 5.41 -13.48 -2.05
CA GLY A 161 4.50 -13.89 -0.99
C GLY A 161 4.77 -13.26 0.37
N VAL A 162 3.78 -13.42 1.24
CA VAL A 162 3.87 -13.17 2.68
C VAL A 162 3.49 -14.45 3.40
N VAL A 163 4.34 -14.96 4.30
CA VAL A 163 4.06 -16.20 5.03
C VAL A 163 2.75 -16.05 5.79
N SER A 164 1.77 -16.94 5.57
CA SER A 164 0.44 -16.80 6.17
C SER A 164 0.10 -18.00 7.06
N TRP A 165 -0.14 -19.17 6.48
CA TRP A 165 -0.63 -20.33 7.24
C TRP A 165 -0.21 -21.68 6.65
N GLY A 166 -0.52 -22.73 7.39
CA GLY A 166 -0.38 -24.13 6.98
C GLY A 166 -0.60 -25.05 8.18
N SER A 167 -0.12 -26.29 8.08
CA SER A 167 -0.21 -27.23 9.22
C SER A 167 0.46 -26.68 10.48
N SER A 168 -0.18 -26.93 11.63
CA SER A 168 0.32 -26.62 12.98
C SER A 168 1.57 -27.42 13.35
N THR A 169 1.81 -28.55 12.69
CA THR A 169 2.98 -29.41 12.91
C THR A 169 4.22 -28.97 12.15
N CYS A 170 4.13 -27.92 11.32
CA CYS A 170 5.23 -27.47 10.46
C CYS A 170 5.82 -28.56 9.55
N ASP A 171 5.03 -29.58 9.25
CA ASP A 171 5.41 -30.66 8.35
C ASP A 171 5.79 -30.11 6.97
N ALA A 172 6.96 -30.53 6.48
CA ALA A 172 7.47 -30.13 5.17
C ALA A 172 6.68 -30.73 4.01
N TYR A 173 6.10 -31.92 4.18
CA TYR A 173 5.34 -32.59 3.12
C TYR A 173 3.97 -31.96 2.87
N ILE A 174 3.52 -31.11 3.79
CA ILE A 174 2.25 -30.39 3.70
C ILE A 174 2.49 -29.03 3.03
N PRO A 175 1.75 -28.69 1.95
CA PRO A 175 1.89 -27.40 1.29
C PRO A 175 1.66 -26.24 2.26
N LYS A 176 2.54 -25.23 2.26
CA LYS A 176 2.26 -23.97 2.97
C LYS A 176 1.63 -22.96 2.04
N VAL A 177 0.88 -22.06 2.67
CA VAL A 177 0.08 -21.06 1.99
C VAL A 177 0.57 -19.68 2.39
N PHE A 178 0.85 -18.87 1.37
CA PHE A 178 1.32 -17.50 1.50
C PHE A 178 0.28 -16.56 0.84
N ALA A 179 0.18 -15.33 1.33
CA ALA A 179 -0.62 -14.32 0.66
C ALA A 179 0.06 -13.93 -0.66
N ASP A 180 -0.71 -13.87 -1.75
CA ASP A 180 -0.23 -13.59 -3.10
C ASP A 180 0.01 -12.08 -3.27
N VAL A 181 1.27 -11.65 -3.26
CA VAL A 181 1.63 -10.23 -3.38
C VAL A 181 1.17 -9.65 -4.72
N ALA A 182 1.23 -10.43 -5.80
CA ALA A 182 0.78 -10.01 -7.12
C ALA A 182 -0.73 -9.74 -7.12
N ALA A 183 -1.52 -10.61 -6.47
CA ALA A 183 -2.96 -10.43 -6.34
C ALA A 183 -3.37 -9.20 -5.50
N PHE A 184 -2.47 -8.70 -4.65
CA PHE A 184 -2.70 -7.51 -3.81
C PHE A 184 -2.04 -6.23 -4.33
N ARG A 185 -1.35 -6.24 -5.48
CA ARG A 185 -0.61 -5.05 -5.99
C ARG A 185 -1.42 -3.78 -6.01
N ASN A 186 -2.64 -3.82 -6.57
CA ASN A 186 -3.50 -2.65 -6.63
C ASN A 186 -3.85 -2.11 -5.23
N TRP A 187 -4.15 -3.00 -4.28
CA TRP A 187 -4.44 -2.58 -2.90
C TRP A 187 -3.19 -2.02 -2.21
N ILE A 188 -2.02 -2.62 -2.44
CA ILE A 188 -0.74 -2.14 -1.90
C ILE A 188 -0.45 -0.73 -2.41
N ASP A 189 -0.49 -0.52 -3.73
CA ASP A 189 -0.14 0.75 -4.37
C ASP A 189 -1.14 1.85 -4.00
N THR A 190 -2.43 1.51 -3.97
CA THR A 190 -3.47 2.42 -3.49
C THR A 190 -3.22 2.80 -2.03
N THR A 191 -2.99 1.83 -1.15
CA THR A 191 -2.74 2.08 0.28
C THR A 191 -1.49 2.93 0.50
N ILE A 192 -0.38 2.64 -0.19
CA ILE A 192 0.85 3.44 -0.10
C ILE A 192 0.57 4.87 -0.58
N SER A 193 -0.09 5.04 -1.72
CA SER A 193 -0.43 6.36 -2.26
C SER A 193 -1.37 7.15 -1.34
N GLU A 194 -2.37 6.52 -0.73
CA GLU A 194 -3.34 7.15 0.18
C GLU A 194 -2.74 7.42 1.57
N SER A 195 -1.83 6.56 2.04
CA SER A 195 -1.11 6.70 3.32
C SER A 195 -0.17 7.91 3.37
N SER A 196 0.14 8.49 2.21
CA SER A 196 0.85 9.76 2.11
C SER A 196 0.02 10.94 2.65
N CYS A 197 -1.31 10.81 2.74
CA CYS A 197 -2.20 11.89 3.19
C CYS A 197 -3.58 11.41 3.70
N PRO A 198 -3.71 10.51 4.70
CA PRO A 198 -5.02 9.95 5.04
C PRO A 198 -5.93 10.93 5.80
N ASP A 199 -7.23 10.92 5.47
CA ASP A 199 -8.26 11.48 6.32
C ASP A 199 -8.51 10.57 7.52
N ARG A 200 -8.37 11.11 8.72
CA ARG A 200 -8.53 10.39 9.99
C ARG A 200 -9.97 10.42 10.51
N SER A 201 -10.93 10.75 9.67
CA SER A 201 -12.37 10.71 9.98
C SER A 201 -13.25 10.81 8.74
N SER A 202 -14.33 10.03 8.74
CA SER A 202 -15.42 10.12 7.75
C SER A 202 -16.10 11.49 7.69
N THR A 203 -15.90 12.37 8.68
CA THR A 203 -16.43 13.74 8.69
C THR A 203 -15.56 14.73 7.90
N CYS A 204 -14.37 14.34 7.48
CA CYS A 204 -13.39 15.21 6.83
C CYS A 204 -13.88 15.87 5.52
N PRO A 205 -14.60 15.18 4.63
CA PRO A 205 -15.17 15.82 3.44
C PRO A 205 -16.16 16.94 3.79
N LYS A 206 -16.97 16.74 4.84
CA LYS A 206 -17.93 17.74 5.33
C LYS A 206 -17.23 18.94 5.96
N LEU A 207 -16.14 18.71 6.71
CA LEU A 207 -15.35 19.78 7.32
C LEU A 207 -14.58 20.61 6.29
N ALA A 208 -14.03 19.97 5.25
CA ALA A 208 -13.39 20.65 4.13
C ALA A 208 -14.39 21.45 3.29
N ALA A 209 -15.56 20.89 2.98
CA ALA A 209 -16.63 21.62 2.30
C ALA A 209 -17.14 22.84 3.09
N GLN A 210 -17.00 22.82 4.41
CA GLN A 210 -17.31 23.94 5.31
C GLN A 210 -16.15 24.94 5.47
N GLY A 211 -15.03 24.78 4.74
CA GLY A 211 -13.85 25.65 4.81
C GLY A 211 -13.12 25.62 6.16
N LYS A 212 -13.28 24.52 6.93
CA LYS A 212 -12.72 24.40 8.28
C LYS A 212 -11.27 23.95 8.31
N CYS A 213 -10.62 23.71 7.17
CA CYS A 213 -9.24 23.22 7.13
C CYS A 213 -8.20 24.23 7.59
N LYS A 214 -8.56 25.49 7.78
CA LYS A 214 -7.66 26.49 8.39
C LYS A 214 -7.35 26.21 9.86
N LYS A 215 -8.19 25.43 10.54
CA LYS A 215 -7.94 25.03 11.92
C LYS A 215 -6.89 23.91 11.91
N ALA A 216 -5.75 24.12 12.55
CA ALA A 216 -4.65 23.13 12.60
C ALA A 216 -5.11 21.73 13.02
N LYS A 217 -6.04 21.63 13.99
CA LYS A 217 -6.65 20.36 14.40
C LYS A 217 -7.45 19.67 13.29
N VAL A 218 -8.16 20.44 12.46
CA VAL A 218 -8.93 19.92 11.31
C VAL A 218 -7.99 19.56 10.18
N PHE A 219 -7.02 20.42 9.85
CA PHE A 219 -5.99 20.15 8.86
C PHE A 219 -5.24 18.85 9.16
N ASN A 220 -4.75 18.69 10.40
CA ASN A 220 -4.00 17.51 10.82
C ASN A 220 -4.85 16.23 10.84
N LYS A 221 -6.16 16.36 11.03
CA LYS A 221 -7.12 15.25 11.02
C LYS A 221 -7.62 14.91 9.62
N CYS A 222 -7.68 15.87 8.72
CA CYS A 222 -8.37 15.78 7.43
C CYS A 222 -7.44 16.14 6.27
N LYS A 223 -6.21 15.61 6.29
CA LYS A 223 -5.14 16.04 5.38
C LYS A 223 -5.52 15.82 3.91
N ALA A 224 -6.14 14.69 3.55
CA ALA A 224 -6.60 14.42 2.19
C ALA A 224 -7.70 15.41 1.76
N SER A 225 -8.75 15.54 2.57
CA SER A 225 -9.87 16.46 2.29
C SER A 225 -9.43 17.93 2.27
N CYS A 226 -8.42 18.29 3.06
CA CYS A 226 -7.93 19.66 3.23
C CYS A 226 -6.77 20.07 2.32
N ALA A 227 -6.08 19.14 1.66
CA ALA A 227 -4.95 19.44 0.77
C ALA A 227 -5.35 20.20 -0.52
N CYS A 228 -6.64 20.44 -0.75
CA CYS A 228 -7.15 21.37 -1.76
C CYS A 228 -7.52 22.76 -1.19
N ASP A 229 -7.44 22.98 0.13
CA ASP A 229 -8.11 24.12 0.79
C ASP A 229 -7.34 25.46 0.79
N ASN A 230 -6.38 25.64 -0.14
CA ASN A 230 -5.81 26.96 -0.43
C ASN A 230 -6.46 27.65 -1.65
N CYS A 231 -7.61 27.15 -2.15
CA CYS A 231 -8.36 27.83 -3.20
C CYS A 231 -9.74 28.34 -2.73
N ARG A 232 -9.73 29.52 -2.10
CA ARG A 232 -10.94 30.28 -1.77
C ARG A 232 -11.02 31.58 -2.57
N ASP A 233 -12.23 32.09 -2.73
CA ASP A 233 -12.44 33.50 -3.03
C ASP A 233 -12.26 34.30 -1.73
N LEU A 234 -11.58 35.46 -1.83
CA LEU A 234 -11.46 36.42 -0.73
C LEU A 234 -12.68 37.34 -0.67
N TRP A 235 -13.31 37.59 -1.81
CA TRP A 235 -14.59 38.30 -1.89
C TRP A 235 -15.77 37.35 -1.68
N SER A 236 -16.93 37.92 -1.39
CA SER A 236 -18.15 37.13 -1.24
C SER A 236 -18.51 36.42 -2.54
N GLU A 237 -19.23 35.31 -2.43
CA GLU A 237 -19.70 34.54 -3.59
C GLU A 237 -20.52 35.41 -4.56
N SER A 238 -21.42 36.24 -4.03
CA SER A 238 -22.22 37.17 -4.84
C SER A 238 -21.35 38.17 -5.60
N GLN A 239 -20.30 38.70 -4.97
CA GLN A 239 -19.37 39.63 -5.61
C GLN A 239 -18.56 38.95 -6.72
N CYS A 240 -18.00 37.78 -6.44
CA CYS A 240 -17.20 37.08 -7.44
C CYS A 240 -18.03 36.59 -8.63
N LEU A 241 -19.26 36.11 -8.40
CA LEU A 241 -20.17 35.71 -9.48
C LEU A 241 -20.59 36.91 -10.35
N ALA A 242 -20.92 38.06 -9.73
CA ALA A 242 -21.27 39.27 -10.46
C ALA A 242 -20.10 39.79 -11.32
N GLU A 243 -18.88 39.71 -10.82
CA GLU A 243 -17.67 40.14 -11.52
C GLU A 243 -17.24 39.14 -12.61
N ALA A 244 -17.42 37.85 -12.36
CA ALA A 244 -17.21 36.79 -13.35
C ALA A 244 -18.23 36.87 -14.51
N ALA A 245 -19.50 37.18 -14.22
CA ALA A 245 -20.55 37.40 -15.22
C ALA A 245 -20.21 38.55 -16.18
N LYS A 246 -19.46 39.55 -15.71
CA LYS A 246 -18.90 40.64 -16.53
C LYS A 246 -17.67 40.23 -17.35
N GLY A 247 -17.32 38.94 -17.40
CA GLY A 247 -16.17 38.41 -18.15
C GLY A 247 -14.80 38.70 -17.54
N ARG A 248 -14.73 39.25 -16.31
CA ARG A 248 -13.48 39.79 -15.74
C ARG A 248 -12.43 38.73 -15.41
N CYS A 249 -12.83 37.46 -15.25
CA CYS A 249 -11.92 36.34 -15.07
C CYS A 249 -10.94 36.11 -16.24
N LYS A 250 -11.31 36.54 -17.46
CA LYS A 250 -10.51 36.39 -18.68
C LYS A 250 -9.88 37.72 -19.15
N SER A 251 -10.22 38.83 -18.51
CA SER A 251 -9.73 40.17 -18.88
C SER A 251 -8.26 40.34 -18.52
N LYS A 252 -7.44 40.86 -19.46
CA LYS A 252 -6.04 41.23 -19.18
C LYS A 252 -5.93 42.29 -18.07
N LYS A 253 -6.87 43.25 -18.02
CA LYS A 253 -6.92 44.33 -17.02
C LYS A 253 -7.22 43.83 -15.61
N TYR A 254 -8.12 42.85 -15.47
CA TYR A 254 -8.60 42.37 -14.16
C TYR A 254 -7.99 41.02 -13.74
N LYS A 255 -7.12 40.43 -14.56
CA LYS A 255 -6.49 39.11 -14.34
C LYS A 255 -5.88 38.94 -12.94
N VAL A 256 -5.13 39.94 -12.48
CA VAL A 256 -4.45 39.91 -11.16
C VAL A 256 -5.47 40.05 -10.03
N LYS A 257 -6.35 41.05 -10.12
CA LYS A 257 -7.39 41.33 -9.11
C LYS A 257 -8.33 40.14 -8.92
N MET A 258 -8.78 39.54 -10.02
CA MET A 258 -9.63 38.34 -10.00
C MET A 258 -8.86 37.10 -9.57
N GLY A 259 -7.57 36.98 -9.91
CA GLY A 259 -6.71 35.87 -9.46
C GLY A 259 -6.39 35.88 -7.96
N ILE A 260 -6.48 37.05 -7.32
CA ILE A 260 -6.31 37.21 -5.86
C ILE A 260 -7.66 37.04 -5.16
N ASN A 261 -8.69 37.77 -5.59
CA ASN A 261 -9.94 37.88 -4.82
C ASN A 261 -11.01 36.85 -5.20
N CYS A 262 -10.97 36.34 -6.43
CA CYS A 262 -11.97 35.42 -6.97
C CYS A 262 -11.30 34.19 -7.59
N LYS A 263 -10.28 33.66 -6.90
CA LYS A 263 -9.40 32.58 -7.38
C LYS A 263 -10.15 31.28 -7.66
N LYS A 264 -11.14 30.95 -6.84
CA LYS A 264 -12.03 29.79 -7.00
C LYS A 264 -13.04 30.07 -8.12
N THR A 265 -13.74 31.20 -8.07
CA THR A 265 -14.74 31.56 -9.09
C THR A 265 -14.15 31.69 -10.51
N CYS A 266 -12.92 32.21 -10.64
CA CYS A 266 -12.25 32.40 -11.92
C CYS A 266 -11.36 31.23 -12.36
N ASN A 267 -11.41 30.11 -11.64
CA ASN A 267 -10.62 28.92 -11.91
C ASN A 267 -9.11 29.21 -12.04
N LYS A 268 -8.55 29.93 -11.06
CA LYS A 268 -7.12 30.34 -11.00
C LYS A 268 -6.38 29.66 -9.85
N CYS A 269 -6.86 28.52 -9.37
CA CYS A 269 -6.18 27.69 -8.38
C CYS A 269 -4.86 27.14 -8.97
N ARG A 270 -3.70 27.64 -8.55
CA ARG A 270 -2.40 27.02 -8.88
C ARG A 270 -2.20 25.80 -7.97
N GLY A 271 -1.76 24.66 -8.54
CA GLY A 271 -1.49 23.43 -7.78
C GLY A 271 -2.72 22.53 -7.50
N CYS A 272 -3.88 22.89 -8.06
CA CYS A 272 -5.07 22.03 -8.09
C CYS A 272 -5.53 21.88 -9.53
N ASN A 273 -5.39 20.69 -10.11
CA ASN A 273 -5.90 20.38 -11.45
C ASN A 273 -7.44 20.12 -11.45
N ASP A 274 -8.13 20.61 -10.42
CA ASP A 274 -9.58 20.59 -10.30
C ASP A 274 -10.14 21.93 -10.77
N ASN A 275 -10.86 21.88 -11.88
CA ASN A 275 -11.46 22.99 -12.59
C ASN A 275 -12.92 23.26 -12.19
N SER A 276 -13.40 22.67 -11.09
CA SER A 276 -14.75 22.86 -10.55
C SER A 276 -14.77 22.71 -9.04
N SER A 277 -15.55 23.56 -8.37
CA SER A 277 -15.82 23.47 -6.93
C SER A 277 -16.63 22.22 -6.53
N GLN A 278 -17.27 21.57 -7.50
CA GLN A 278 -18.05 20.35 -7.29
C GLN A 278 -17.17 19.09 -7.28
N CYS A 279 -15.89 19.20 -7.63
CA CYS A 279 -14.99 18.06 -7.78
C CYS A 279 -14.85 17.18 -6.53
N PRO A 280 -14.72 17.73 -5.30
CA PRO A 280 -14.70 16.92 -4.09
C PRO A 280 -16.02 16.14 -3.87
N SER A 281 -17.17 16.77 -4.12
CA SER A 281 -18.48 16.14 -3.97
C SER A 281 -18.76 15.08 -5.05
N LEU A 282 -18.30 15.32 -6.28
CA LEU A 282 -18.41 14.36 -7.38
C LEU A 282 -17.51 13.15 -7.16
N ALA A 283 -16.31 13.35 -6.61
CA ALA A 283 -15.41 12.29 -6.20
C ALA A 283 -15.99 11.46 -5.05
N ALA A 284 -16.47 12.13 -3.99
CA ALA A 284 -17.14 11.47 -2.86
C ALA A 284 -18.39 10.68 -3.29
N ALA A 285 -19.07 11.10 -4.37
CA ALA A 285 -20.22 10.41 -4.93
C ALA A 285 -19.86 9.29 -5.93
N GLY A 286 -18.57 8.92 -6.07
CA GLY A 286 -18.11 7.87 -6.99
C GLY A 286 -18.24 8.23 -8.48
N LYS A 287 -18.47 9.50 -8.81
CA LYS A 287 -18.74 9.97 -10.18
C LYS A 287 -17.47 10.22 -11.01
N CYS A 288 -16.30 9.83 -10.50
CA CYS A 288 -15.02 9.95 -11.19
C CYS A 288 -14.85 8.99 -12.38
N LYS A 289 -15.72 7.97 -12.52
CA LYS A 289 -15.64 6.96 -13.59
C LYS A 289 -16.16 7.42 -14.97
N LYS A 290 -16.43 8.71 -15.21
CA LYS A 290 -16.98 9.21 -16.49
C LYS A 290 -16.29 10.47 -17.02
N GLY A 291 -15.65 10.33 -18.18
CA GLY A 291 -15.29 11.40 -19.14
C GLY A 291 -15.07 12.81 -18.55
N LYS A 292 -16.01 13.73 -18.81
CA LYS A 292 -15.94 15.17 -18.48
C LYS A 292 -15.65 15.47 -17.00
N VAL A 293 -16.00 14.57 -16.08
CA VAL A 293 -15.77 14.76 -14.63
C VAL A 293 -14.30 14.52 -14.30
N LEU A 294 -13.71 13.41 -14.76
CA LEU A 294 -12.28 13.13 -14.56
C LEU A 294 -11.38 14.23 -15.17
N LYS A 295 -11.72 14.73 -16.36
CA LYS A 295 -11.01 15.85 -17.02
C LYS A 295 -11.10 17.17 -16.26
N LYS A 296 -12.17 17.39 -15.50
CA LYS A 296 -12.39 18.63 -14.73
C LYS A 296 -12.01 18.50 -13.27
N CYS A 297 -11.89 17.29 -12.75
CA CYS A 297 -11.73 17.00 -11.33
C CYS A 297 -10.54 16.08 -11.11
N GLN A 298 -9.45 16.35 -11.84
CA GLN A 298 -8.33 15.43 -11.94
C GLN A 298 -7.74 15.18 -10.56
N LYS A 299 -7.49 16.19 -9.72
CA LYS A 299 -6.90 16.00 -8.39
C LYS A 299 -7.90 15.39 -7.39
N SER A 300 -9.15 15.83 -7.39
CA SER A 300 -10.20 15.23 -6.54
C SER A 300 -10.48 13.77 -6.90
N CYS A 301 -10.35 13.39 -8.17
CA CYS A 301 -10.54 12.04 -8.65
C CYS A 301 -9.27 11.17 -8.62
N SER A 302 -8.08 11.78 -8.56
CA SER A 302 -6.79 11.07 -8.46
C SER A 302 -6.26 10.97 -7.03
N GLY A 303 -6.91 11.63 -6.07
CA GLY A 303 -6.34 11.84 -4.74
C GLY A 303 -5.25 12.91 -4.77
N CYS A 304 -4.86 13.39 -3.58
CA CYS A 304 -3.84 14.42 -3.43
C CYS A 304 -2.54 14.00 -4.14
N GLY A 305 -2.07 14.85 -5.06
CA GLY A 305 -1.08 14.43 -6.05
C GLY A 305 0.28 14.02 -5.49
N PHE A 306 0.98 13.24 -6.31
CA PHE A 306 2.42 13.33 -6.49
C PHE A 306 2.71 13.63 -7.97
N PRO A 307 3.87 14.25 -8.29
CA PRO A 307 4.14 14.83 -9.60
C PRO A 307 4.27 13.77 -10.70
N ASN A 308 4.14 14.28 -11.92
CA ASN A 308 4.27 13.62 -13.23
C ASN A 308 5.26 12.46 -13.29
#